data_AF-A0A1F3D4X3-F1
#
_entry.id   AF-A0A1F3D4X3-F1
#
_cell.length_a   1.000
_cell.length_b   1.000
_cell.length_c   1.000
_cell.angle_alpha   90.00
_cell.angle_beta   90.00
_cell.angle_gamma   90.00
#
_symmetry.space_group_name_H-M   'P 1'
#
loop_
_entity.id
_entity.type
_entity.pdbx_description
1 polymer ?
#
loop_
_entity_poly.entity_id
_entity_poly.type
_entity_poly.pdbx_seq_one_letter_code
_entity_poly.pdbx_strand_id
1 'polypeptide(L)'
;MKKTILIFTALIVFKINTPAQTVTDYDGNIYNTITIGTQIWTKENLKVTHYPDGILIPNITDSIQWKNLTTSAYCNYNNTDSFANIYGHLYNWYAVNYVKNVCPSGWHVPSDFEWVTLTTYLGGENVAGGKMKEAGTTHWSNPNTGATNSSGFTALPGGDRNNSGGFENIGKSCLFWSSIQFNDLNALYRYLNYYSTEAITVSSFKTYGFSVRCLKDTSSNVNIIDNSKYLNIYPTLATTQIYIDYKEIERLNLTIYNVVGKCMLQKELNNGSNKIDISFIPQGIYVIKVSSTNWTIQQKLIKE
;
A
#
# COMPACT_ATOMS: atom_id res chain seq x y z
N MET A 1 -44.94 20.96 -46.91
CA MET A 1 -44.15 21.44 -45.75
C MET A 1 -43.80 20.27 -44.85
N LYS A 2 -42.54 19.80 -44.84
CA LYS A 2 -42.10 18.72 -43.95
C LYS A 2 -41.85 19.30 -42.55
N LYS A 3 -42.56 18.81 -41.54
CA LYS A 3 -42.32 19.17 -40.13
C LYS A 3 -41.22 18.27 -39.58
N THR A 4 -40.04 18.83 -39.35
CA THR A 4 -38.95 18.17 -38.62
C THR A 4 -39.23 18.30 -37.13
N ILE A 5 -39.45 17.18 -36.44
CA ILE A 5 -39.58 17.13 -34.98
C ILE A 5 -38.18 16.90 -34.41
N LEU A 6 -37.61 17.91 -33.75
CA LEU A 6 -36.40 17.76 -32.94
C LEU A 6 -36.78 17.21 -31.57
N ILE A 7 -36.32 15.99 -31.27
CA ILE A 7 -36.41 15.40 -29.93
C ILE A 7 -35.14 15.79 -29.18
N PHE A 8 -35.24 16.73 -28.24
CA PHE A 8 -34.17 17.01 -27.28
C PHE A 8 -34.21 15.93 -26.19
N THR A 9 -33.30 14.97 -26.26
CA THR A 9 -33.02 14.08 -25.13
C THR A 9 -32.29 14.85 -24.05
N ALA A 10 -33.00 15.24 -22.98
CA ALA A 10 -32.38 15.77 -21.78
C ALA A 10 -31.60 14.66 -21.07
N LEU A 11 -30.27 14.76 -21.05
CA LEU A 11 -29.42 13.95 -20.18
C LEU A 11 -29.67 14.37 -18.73
N ILE A 12 -30.48 13.61 -18.00
CA ILE A 12 -30.62 13.76 -16.55
C ILE A 12 -29.39 13.10 -15.93
N VAL A 13 -28.42 13.92 -15.51
CA VAL A 13 -27.28 13.46 -14.72
C VAL A 13 -27.77 13.24 -13.29
N PHE A 14 -28.10 11.99 -12.95
CA PHE A 14 -28.30 11.60 -11.56
C PHE A 14 -26.95 11.69 -10.83
N LYS A 15 -26.76 12.71 -9.99
CA LYS A 15 -25.76 12.67 -8.92
C LYS A 15 -26.20 11.58 -7.95
N ILE A 16 -25.66 10.37 -8.11
CA ILE A 16 -25.74 9.34 -7.08
C ILE A 16 -24.90 9.87 -5.92
N ASN A 17 -25.56 10.42 -4.89
CA ASN A 17 -24.92 10.68 -3.61
C ASN A 17 -24.64 9.32 -2.96
N THR A 18 -23.51 8.71 -3.32
CA THR A 18 -22.97 7.58 -2.58
C THR A 18 -22.76 8.05 -1.14
N PRO A 19 -23.27 7.34 -0.12
CA PRO A 19 -22.97 7.68 1.27
C PRO A 19 -21.45 7.74 1.43
N ALA A 20 -20.97 8.70 2.23
CA ALA A 20 -19.55 8.82 2.55
C ALA A 20 -19.08 7.47 3.09
N GLN A 21 -18.23 6.78 2.32
CA GLN A 21 -17.73 5.47 2.72
C GLN A 21 -16.71 5.70 3.83
N THR A 22 -16.91 5.03 4.95
CA THR A 22 -15.99 5.01 6.08
C THR A 22 -15.46 3.59 6.29
N VAL A 23 -14.36 3.48 7.04
CA VAL A 23 -13.85 2.23 7.60
C VAL A 23 -13.62 2.43 9.09
N THR A 24 -13.90 1.39 9.88
CA THR A 24 -13.67 1.39 11.33
C THR A 24 -12.57 0.39 11.67
N ASP A 25 -11.60 0.80 12.49
CA ASP A 25 -10.55 -0.10 12.98
C ASP A 25 -11.01 -0.89 14.23
N TYR A 26 -10.10 -1.70 14.78
CA TYR A 26 -10.37 -2.50 15.97
C TYR A 26 -10.76 -1.65 17.20
N ASP A 27 -10.20 -0.44 17.31
CA ASP A 27 -10.41 0.46 18.45
C ASP A 27 -11.67 1.32 18.32
N GLY A 28 -12.43 1.14 17.23
CA GLY A 28 -13.61 1.96 16.94
C GLY A 28 -13.29 3.33 16.35
N ASN A 29 -12.05 3.59 15.91
CA ASN A 29 -11.76 4.81 15.17
C ASN A 29 -12.39 4.72 13.77
N ILE A 30 -13.11 5.77 13.38
CA ILE A 30 -13.77 5.86 12.09
C ILE A 30 -12.93 6.76 11.16
N TYR A 31 -12.57 6.22 10.01
CA TYR A 31 -11.82 6.92 8.97
C TYR A 31 -12.72 7.13 7.75
N ASN A 32 -12.76 8.35 7.23
CA ASN A 32 -13.39 8.63 5.95
C ASN A 32 -12.53 8.07 4.82
N THR A 33 -13.14 7.84 3.66
CA THR A 33 -12.43 7.29 2.51
C THR A 33 -12.59 8.17 1.28
N ILE A 34 -11.65 8.03 0.35
CA ILE A 34 -11.64 8.74 -0.93
C ILE A 34 -11.22 7.80 -2.06
N THR A 35 -11.95 7.85 -3.17
CA THR A 35 -11.58 7.14 -4.39
C THR A 35 -10.70 8.05 -5.25
N ILE A 36 -9.50 7.58 -5.59
CA ILE A 36 -8.57 8.26 -6.48
C ILE A 36 -8.17 7.28 -7.58
N GLY A 37 -8.62 7.54 -8.81
CA GLY A 37 -8.53 6.57 -9.89
C GLY A 37 -9.34 5.31 -9.55
N THR A 38 -8.67 4.15 -9.51
CA THR A 38 -9.27 2.87 -9.14
C THR A 38 -9.07 2.48 -7.68
N GLN A 39 -8.33 3.30 -6.92
CA GLN A 39 -7.92 2.99 -5.56
C GLN A 39 -8.81 3.73 -4.54
N ILE A 40 -9.11 3.07 -3.42
CA ILE A 40 -9.88 3.67 -2.32
C ILE A 40 -8.99 3.78 -1.09
N TRP A 41 -8.73 5.01 -0.66
CA TRP A 41 -7.76 5.36 0.39
C TRP A 41 -8.47 5.89 1.64
N THR A 42 -7.87 5.73 2.82
CA THR A 42 -8.29 6.49 4.02
C THR A 42 -7.91 7.97 3.88
N LYS A 43 -8.81 8.87 4.30
CA LYS A 43 -8.62 10.33 4.30
C LYS A 43 -7.91 10.86 5.53
N GLU A 44 -7.87 10.10 6.62
CA GLU A 44 -7.07 10.38 7.79
C GLU A 44 -5.90 9.38 7.92
N ASN A 45 -4.85 9.81 8.61
CA ASN A 45 -3.78 8.92 9.04
C ASN A 45 -4.31 7.96 10.11
N LEU A 46 -3.81 6.73 10.15
CA LEU A 46 -4.19 5.78 11.20
C LEU A 46 -3.82 6.29 12.60
N LYS A 47 -4.68 5.95 13.56
CA LYS A 47 -4.46 6.13 15.01
C LYS A 47 -4.91 4.90 15.80
N VAL A 48 -4.78 3.73 15.19
CA VAL A 48 -5.09 2.45 15.84
C VAL A 48 -3.96 2.04 16.79
N THR A 49 -4.35 1.43 17.91
CA THR A 49 -3.51 0.95 18.99
C THR A 49 -3.53 -0.58 19.10
N HIS A 50 -4.44 -1.25 18.40
CA HIS A 50 -4.49 -2.70 18.24
C HIS A 50 -4.45 -3.13 16.77
N TYR A 51 -3.87 -4.29 16.50
CA TYR A 51 -4.04 -4.96 15.23
C TYR A 51 -5.49 -5.43 15.02
N PRO A 52 -5.89 -5.79 13.79
CA PRO A 52 -7.23 -6.32 13.52
C PRO A 52 -7.59 -7.59 14.31
N ASP A 53 -6.59 -8.35 14.76
CA ASP A 53 -6.75 -9.54 15.62
C ASP A 53 -6.83 -9.21 17.11
N GLY A 54 -6.82 -7.92 17.47
CA GLY A 54 -6.90 -7.43 18.85
C GLY A 54 -5.58 -7.45 19.61
N ILE A 55 -4.45 -7.79 18.97
CA ILE A 55 -3.14 -7.69 19.62
C ILE A 55 -2.76 -6.22 19.80
N LEU A 56 -2.43 -5.84 21.03
CA LEU A 56 -1.96 -4.49 21.36
C LEU A 56 -0.63 -4.17 20.67
N ILE A 57 -0.55 -2.97 20.09
CA ILE A 57 0.69 -2.36 19.61
C ILE A 57 1.25 -1.53 20.78
N PRO A 58 2.48 -1.78 21.25
CA PRO A 58 3.05 -1.01 22.36
C PRO A 58 3.22 0.49 22.01
N ASN A 59 2.74 1.37 22.89
CA ASN A 59 3.08 2.80 22.87
C ASN A 59 4.43 3.02 23.55
N ILE A 60 5.49 3.26 22.77
CA ILE A 60 6.84 3.43 23.30
C ILE A 60 7.27 4.89 23.19
N THR A 61 7.31 5.61 24.30
CA THR A 61 7.65 7.04 24.33
C THR A 61 9.13 7.30 24.61
N ASP A 62 9.83 6.36 25.27
CA ASP A 62 11.26 6.48 25.57
C ASP A 62 12.15 6.35 24.32
N SER A 63 13.04 7.32 24.11
CA SER A 63 13.88 7.40 22.92
C SER A 63 14.99 6.35 22.89
N ILE A 64 15.50 5.93 24.05
CA ILE A 64 16.56 4.93 24.16
C ILE A 64 16.01 3.54 23.85
N GLN A 65 14.78 3.26 24.27
CA GLN A 65 14.06 2.04 23.93
C GLN A 65 13.71 2.04 22.45
N TRP A 66 13.09 3.12 21.94
CA TRP A 66 12.61 3.22 20.57
C TRP A 66 13.69 2.90 19.53
N LYS A 67 14.88 3.51 19.67
CA LYS A 67 15.99 3.34 18.70
C LYS A 67 16.49 1.91 18.55
N ASN A 68 16.24 1.05 19.55
CA ASN A 68 16.71 -0.34 19.59
C ASN A 68 15.61 -1.36 19.29
N LEU A 69 14.40 -0.90 18.96
CA LEU A 69 13.27 -1.80 18.70
C LEU A 69 13.49 -2.64 17.44
N THR A 70 13.20 -3.93 17.57
CA THR A 70 13.01 -4.87 16.46
C THR A 70 11.57 -5.42 16.42
N THR A 71 10.70 -4.84 17.25
CA THR A 71 9.29 -5.19 17.41
C THR A 71 8.40 -3.99 17.10
N SER A 72 7.13 -4.25 16.86
CA SER A 72 6.12 -3.24 16.55
C SER A 72 5.98 -2.22 17.68
N ALA A 73 5.87 -0.95 17.34
CA ALA A 73 5.53 0.11 18.27
C ALA A 73 4.86 1.29 17.54
N TYR A 74 4.12 2.08 18.30
CA TYR A 74 3.64 3.38 17.89
C TYR A 74 3.97 4.45 18.94
N CYS A 75 3.84 5.71 18.55
CA CYS A 75 3.85 6.86 19.48
C CYS A 75 3.08 8.03 18.86
N ASN A 76 2.79 9.04 19.69
CA ASN A 76 2.31 10.33 19.24
C ASN A 76 3.49 11.24 18.89
N TYR A 77 3.31 12.17 17.96
CA TYR A 77 4.31 13.22 17.75
C TYR A 77 4.58 13.95 19.08
N ASN A 78 5.85 14.15 19.43
CA ASN A 78 6.27 14.69 20.74
C ASN A 78 5.65 13.99 21.95
N ASN A 79 5.22 12.73 21.82
CA ASN A 79 4.50 11.99 22.86
C ASN A 79 3.28 12.76 23.42
N THR A 80 2.60 13.56 22.58
CA THR A 80 1.49 14.43 23.00
C THR A 80 0.18 14.01 22.33
N ASP A 81 -0.83 13.66 23.12
CA ASP A 81 -2.09 13.07 22.65
C ASP A 81 -2.91 13.94 21.71
N SER A 82 -2.85 15.27 21.87
CA SER A 82 -3.58 16.18 20.99
C SER A 82 -3.13 16.09 19.53
N PHE A 83 -1.88 15.70 19.27
CA PHE A 83 -1.40 15.50 17.90
C PHE A 83 -1.99 14.25 17.24
N ALA A 84 -2.34 13.21 18.01
CA ALA A 84 -2.94 12.00 17.46
C ALA A 84 -4.28 12.29 16.77
N ASN A 85 -5.05 13.24 17.30
CA ASN A 85 -6.34 13.62 16.74
C ASN A 85 -6.23 14.38 15.41
N ILE A 86 -5.09 15.01 15.15
CA ILE A 86 -4.85 15.82 13.94
C ILE A 86 -4.06 15.00 12.91
N TYR A 87 -2.97 14.37 13.34
CA TYR A 87 -1.97 13.75 12.47
C TYR A 87 -1.94 12.23 12.55
N GLY A 88 -2.75 11.61 13.40
CA GLY A 88 -2.66 10.18 13.67
C GLY A 88 -1.41 9.79 14.48
N HIS A 89 -1.13 8.50 14.54
CA HIS A 89 0.05 7.96 15.21
C HIS A 89 1.24 7.82 14.26
N LEU A 90 2.44 7.81 14.84
CA LEU A 90 3.68 7.43 14.18
C LEU A 90 4.02 5.98 14.54
N TYR A 91 4.13 5.13 13.52
CA TYR A 91 4.42 3.71 13.67
C TYR A 91 5.83 3.42 13.20
N ASN A 92 6.51 2.49 13.86
CA ASN A 92 7.71 1.91 13.28
C ASN A 92 7.36 0.90 12.19
N TRP A 93 8.32 0.57 11.31
CA TRP A 93 8.02 -0.31 10.17
C TRP A 93 7.67 -1.74 10.59
N TYR A 94 8.15 -2.19 11.76
CA TYR A 94 7.77 -3.48 12.34
C TYR A 94 6.28 -3.60 12.65
N ALA A 95 5.55 -2.48 12.76
CA ALA A 95 4.10 -2.48 12.93
C ALA A 95 3.31 -2.53 11.61
N VAL A 96 3.92 -2.10 10.49
CA VAL A 96 3.17 -1.76 9.26
C VAL A 96 3.56 -2.63 8.07
N ASN A 97 4.58 -3.47 8.22
CA ASN A 97 4.98 -4.40 7.17
C ASN A 97 3.82 -5.31 6.75
N TYR A 98 3.94 -5.86 5.55
CA TYR A 98 2.93 -6.69 4.91
C TYR A 98 2.42 -7.85 5.80
N VAL A 99 3.27 -8.46 6.62
CA VAL A 99 2.88 -9.60 7.48
C VAL A 99 2.03 -9.18 8.67
N LYS A 100 2.32 -8.01 9.25
CA LYS A 100 1.60 -7.50 10.44
C LYS A 100 0.34 -6.75 10.08
N ASN A 101 0.39 -5.92 9.05
CA ASN A 101 -0.70 -5.10 8.54
C ASN A 101 -1.56 -4.43 9.65
N VAL A 102 -1.20 -3.21 10.02
CA VAL A 102 -1.92 -2.42 11.04
C VAL A 102 -3.30 -1.91 10.58
N CYS A 103 -3.64 -2.01 9.29
CA CYS A 103 -4.90 -1.51 8.74
C CYS A 103 -6.11 -2.37 9.12
N PRO A 104 -7.34 -1.80 9.15
CA PRO A 104 -8.58 -2.56 9.39
C PRO A 104 -8.75 -3.76 8.44
N SER A 105 -9.55 -4.75 8.84
CA SER A 105 -9.86 -5.89 7.95
C SER A 105 -10.46 -5.44 6.61
N GLY A 106 -9.98 -6.03 5.51
CA GLY A 106 -10.35 -5.61 4.14
C GLY A 106 -9.57 -4.39 3.63
N TRP A 107 -8.54 -3.98 4.36
CA TRP A 107 -7.63 -2.90 4.03
C TRP A 107 -6.20 -3.30 4.36
N HIS A 108 -5.24 -2.69 3.67
CA HIS A 108 -3.82 -2.95 3.88
C HIS A 108 -2.97 -1.68 3.86
N VAL A 109 -1.77 -1.78 4.44
CA VAL A 109 -0.73 -0.76 4.29
C VAL A 109 -0.21 -0.81 2.84
N PRO A 110 -0.32 0.29 2.07
CA PRO A 110 -0.02 0.27 0.65
C PRO A 110 1.43 -0.13 0.36
N SER A 111 1.59 -0.95 -0.66
CA SER A 111 2.89 -1.29 -1.23
C SER A 111 3.46 -0.12 -2.04
N ASP A 112 4.75 -0.23 -2.38
CA ASP A 112 5.42 0.74 -3.24
C ASP A 112 4.71 0.88 -4.61
N PHE A 113 4.29 -0.25 -5.18
CA PHE A 113 3.59 -0.30 -6.46
C PHE A 113 2.24 0.43 -6.43
N GLU A 114 1.51 0.31 -5.32
CA GLU A 114 0.21 0.98 -5.15
C GLU A 114 0.36 2.49 -5.00
N TRP A 115 1.40 2.93 -4.31
CA TRP A 115 1.76 4.35 -4.29
C TRP A 115 2.17 4.87 -5.67
N VAL A 116 2.94 4.10 -6.45
CA VAL A 116 3.31 4.46 -7.84
C VAL A 116 2.05 4.56 -8.71
N THR A 117 1.08 3.67 -8.52
CA THR A 117 -0.21 3.74 -9.22
C THR A 117 -0.93 5.05 -8.90
N LEU A 118 -0.98 5.47 -7.63
CA LEU A 118 -1.55 6.75 -7.21
C LEU A 118 -0.82 7.93 -7.85
N THR A 119 0.51 8.00 -7.74
CA THR A 119 1.28 9.15 -8.25
C THR A 119 1.21 9.22 -9.78
N THR A 120 1.22 8.09 -10.48
CA THR A 120 1.02 8.01 -11.93
C THR A 120 -0.34 8.56 -12.32
N TYR A 121 -1.42 8.13 -11.65
CA TYR A 121 -2.76 8.66 -11.89
C TYR A 121 -2.84 10.18 -11.68
N LEU A 122 -2.08 10.70 -10.72
CA LEU A 122 -1.98 12.13 -10.43
C LEU A 122 -1.06 12.92 -11.37
N GLY A 123 -0.50 12.29 -12.41
CA GLY A 123 0.32 12.96 -13.43
C GLY A 123 1.82 12.83 -13.22
N GLY A 124 2.26 11.87 -12.40
CA GLY A 124 3.67 11.55 -12.14
C GLY A 124 4.20 12.18 -10.85
N GLU A 125 5.31 11.62 -10.36
CA GLU A 125 5.91 11.98 -9.06
C GLU A 125 6.21 13.48 -8.95
N ASN A 126 6.59 14.15 -10.04
CA ASN A 126 6.98 15.57 -10.04
C ASN A 126 5.85 16.55 -9.62
N VAL A 127 4.60 16.14 -9.77
CA VAL A 127 3.41 16.99 -9.53
C VAL A 127 2.41 16.38 -8.56
N ALA A 128 2.49 15.07 -8.31
CA ALA A 128 1.53 14.35 -7.49
C ALA A 128 1.47 14.88 -6.05
N GLY A 129 2.61 15.25 -5.46
CA GLY A 129 2.66 15.76 -4.09
C GLY A 129 1.84 17.04 -3.90
N GLY A 130 1.89 17.98 -4.85
CA GLY A 130 1.03 19.17 -4.84
C GLY A 130 -0.47 18.83 -4.88
N LYS A 131 -0.86 17.78 -5.60
CA LYS A 131 -2.26 17.34 -5.66
C LYS A 131 -2.71 16.56 -4.43
N MET A 132 -1.78 15.97 -3.68
CA MET A 132 -2.04 15.16 -2.49
C MET A 132 -2.10 15.98 -1.19
N LYS A 133 -1.26 17.01 -1.06
CA LYS A 133 -1.19 17.84 0.15
C LYS A 133 -2.47 18.63 0.39
N GLU A 134 -2.83 18.80 1.66
CA GLU A 134 -3.81 19.82 2.09
C GLU A 134 -3.45 21.18 1.47
N ALA A 135 -4.46 21.87 0.93
CA ALA A 135 -4.29 23.19 0.33
C ALA A 135 -4.18 24.27 1.40
N GLY A 136 -3.41 25.33 1.11
CA GLY A 136 -3.16 26.41 2.07
C GLY A 136 -2.10 26.06 3.10
N THR A 137 -2.09 26.79 4.21
CA THR A 137 -1.04 26.72 5.24
C THR A 137 -1.62 26.60 6.65
N THR A 138 -2.79 25.96 6.79
CA THR A 138 -3.39 25.69 8.11
C THR A 138 -2.48 24.78 8.92
N HIS A 139 -2.06 23.66 8.33
CA HIS A 139 -1.10 22.74 8.96
C HIS A 139 0.28 22.78 8.30
N TRP A 140 0.33 22.99 6.98
CA TRP A 140 1.59 23.12 6.25
C TRP A 140 2.23 24.49 6.45
N SER A 141 3.55 24.50 6.63
CA SER A 141 4.35 25.72 6.64
C SER A 141 4.37 26.35 5.25
N ASN A 142 4.45 27.69 5.20
CA ASN A 142 4.72 28.44 3.98
C ASN A 142 6.07 27.98 3.37
N PRO A 143 6.17 27.71 2.04
CA PRO A 143 5.19 28.06 1.01
C PRO A 143 4.14 27.01 0.67
N ASN A 144 4.22 25.78 1.20
CA ASN A 144 3.41 24.64 0.77
C ASN A 144 3.27 24.56 -0.77
N THR A 145 4.42 24.61 -1.46
CA THR A 145 4.53 24.81 -2.92
C THR A 145 3.58 23.88 -3.68
N GLY A 146 2.76 24.49 -4.53
CA GLY A 146 1.84 23.83 -5.46
C GLY A 146 0.77 22.94 -4.81
N ALA A 147 0.51 23.10 -3.51
CA ALA A 147 -0.53 22.35 -2.82
C ALA A 147 -1.94 22.80 -3.25
N THR A 148 -2.68 21.88 -3.86
CA THR A 148 -4.04 22.11 -4.38
C THR A 148 -5.07 21.20 -3.74
N ASN A 149 -4.65 20.10 -3.11
CA ASN A 149 -5.52 19.01 -2.66
C ASN A 149 -6.53 18.52 -3.72
N SER A 150 -6.23 18.67 -5.00
CA SER A 150 -7.16 18.34 -6.08
C SER A 150 -7.49 16.86 -6.19
N SER A 151 -6.69 15.98 -5.57
CA SER A 151 -6.98 14.55 -5.44
C SER A 151 -7.97 14.22 -4.31
N GLY A 152 -8.18 15.13 -3.36
CA GLY A 152 -8.93 14.85 -2.13
C GLY A 152 -8.18 14.02 -1.08
N PHE A 153 -6.95 13.60 -1.36
CA PHE A 153 -6.12 12.79 -0.44
C PHE A 153 -5.86 13.48 0.90
N THR A 154 -5.71 14.82 0.89
CA THR A 154 -5.59 15.67 2.09
C THR A 154 -4.45 15.23 3.02
N ALA A 155 -3.23 15.09 2.49
CA ALA A 155 -2.06 14.78 3.31
C ALA A 155 -1.73 15.94 4.27
N LEU A 156 -1.52 15.61 5.54
CA LEU A 156 -1.16 16.54 6.60
C LEU A 156 0.31 16.33 7.03
N PRO A 157 1.05 17.40 7.37
CA PRO A 157 2.48 17.34 7.67
C PRO A 157 2.74 16.92 9.12
N GLY A 158 2.45 15.65 9.43
CA GLY A 158 2.57 15.08 10.77
C GLY A 158 4.01 14.93 11.29
N GLY A 159 5.02 15.23 10.46
CA GLY A 159 6.43 15.01 10.81
C GLY A 159 6.78 13.54 10.97
N ASP A 160 7.86 13.28 11.69
CA ASP A 160 8.37 11.94 11.94
C ASP A 160 9.04 11.80 13.30
N ARG A 161 9.32 10.54 13.66
CA ARG A 161 10.25 10.17 14.72
C ARG A 161 11.49 9.54 14.12
N ASN A 162 12.66 10.11 14.39
CA ASN A 162 13.92 9.65 13.81
C ASN A 162 14.46 8.38 14.48
N ASN A 163 15.50 7.77 13.91
CA ASN A 163 16.14 6.56 14.46
C ASN A 163 16.85 6.76 15.81
N SER A 164 17.04 8.01 16.25
CA SER A 164 17.55 8.35 17.58
C SER A 164 16.43 8.58 18.60
N GLY A 165 15.17 8.43 18.17
CA GLY A 165 13.97 8.62 18.97
C GLY A 165 13.50 10.07 19.10
N GLY A 166 14.15 11.02 18.43
CA GLY A 166 13.74 12.44 18.38
C GLY A 166 12.61 12.68 17.38
N PHE A 167 11.92 13.82 17.50
CA PHE A 167 10.80 14.19 16.63
C PHE A 167 11.15 15.39 15.76
N GLU A 168 10.79 15.32 14.47
CA GLU A 168 11.20 16.31 13.48
C GLU A 168 10.08 16.59 12.46
N ASN A 169 10.24 17.69 11.72
CA ASN A 169 9.51 17.98 10.49
C ASN A 169 7.98 18.18 10.58
N ILE A 170 7.39 18.31 11.77
CA ILE A 170 5.99 18.73 11.89
C ILE A 170 5.76 20.07 11.16
N GLY A 171 4.68 20.14 10.40
CA GLY A 171 4.38 21.30 9.56
C GLY A 171 5.21 21.39 8.28
N LYS A 172 6.25 20.56 8.08
CA LYS A 172 7.18 20.67 6.94
C LYS A 172 7.18 19.45 6.03
N SER A 173 6.98 18.26 6.57
CA SER A 173 7.01 17.02 5.80
C SER A 173 5.90 16.08 6.23
N CYS A 174 5.49 15.24 5.27
CA CYS A 174 4.58 14.14 5.49
C CYS A 174 5.24 12.86 4.97
N LEU A 175 5.29 11.84 5.83
CA LEU A 175 5.98 10.58 5.55
C LEU A 175 4.99 9.42 5.75
N PHE A 176 4.84 8.58 4.74
CA PHE A 176 3.97 7.40 4.79
C PHE A 176 4.75 6.13 4.55
N TRP A 177 4.68 5.18 5.48
CA TRP A 177 5.28 3.88 5.25
C TRP A 177 4.70 3.19 4.01
N SER A 178 5.57 2.50 3.27
CA SER A 178 5.19 1.39 2.40
C SER A 178 5.30 0.08 3.19
N SER A 179 4.47 -0.90 2.87
CA SER A 179 4.57 -2.25 3.42
C SER A 179 5.80 -3.03 2.92
N ILE A 180 6.56 -2.46 1.96
CA ILE A 180 7.70 -3.10 1.30
C ILE A 180 9.04 -2.80 2.01
N GLN A 181 9.76 -3.88 2.29
CA GLN A 181 11.14 -3.83 2.74
C GLN A 181 12.07 -3.41 1.60
N PHE A 182 13.06 -2.56 1.89
CA PHE A 182 14.14 -2.25 0.95
C PHE A 182 15.35 -3.18 1.16
N ASN A 183 15.78 -3.34 2.41
CA ASN A 183 16.83 -4.27 2.84
C ASN A 183 16.63 -4.65 4.32
N ASP A 184 17.60 -5.36 4.90
CA ASP A 184 17.48 -5.85 6.28
C ASP A 184 17.25 -4.74 7.32
N LEU A 185 17.84 -3.56 7.11
CA LEU A 185 17.75 -2.41 8.02
C LEU A 185 16.70 -1.38 7.60
N ASN A 186 16.35 -1.32 6.32
CA ASN A 186 15.58 -0.23 5.73
C ASN A 186 14.27 -0.69 5.08
N ALA A 187 13.29 0.19 5.08
CA ALA A 187 12.03 0.02 4.37
C ALA A 187 11.70 1.26 3.53
N LEU A 188 10.82 1.06 2.54
CA LEU A 188 10.38 2.12 1.64
C LEU A 188 9.29 2.98 2.29
N TYR A 189 9.27 4.26 1.94
CA TYR A 189 8.22 5.19 2.34
C TYR A 189 7.96 6.22 1.24
N ARG A 190 6.86 6.95 1.36
CA ARG A 190 6.53 8.11 0.53
C ARG A 190 6.77 9.40 1.27
N TYR A 191 7.39 10.34 0.57
CA TYR A 191 7.80 11.61 1.12
C TYR A 191 7.16 12.78 0.36
N LEU A 192 6.47 13.65 1.10
CA LEU A 192 5.97 14.93 0.62
C LEU A 192 6.60 16.04 1.45
N ASN A 193 6.94 17.16 0.81
CA ASN A 193 7.59 18.28 1.48
C ASN A 193 6.92 19.63 1.15
N TYR A 194 6.98 20.56 2.11
CA TYR A 194 6.38 21.89 1.99
C TYR A 194 6.98 22.79 0.88
N TYR A 195 8.25 22.63 0.49
CA TYR A 195 8.86 23.44 -0.57
C TYR A 195 8.77 22.79 -1.97
N SER A 196 8.20 21.59 -2.08
CA SER A 196 8.17 20.81 -3.33
C SER A 196 6.75 20.40 -3.73
N THR A 197 6.55 20.17 -5.03
CA THR A 197 5.33 19.58 -5.61
C THR A 197 5.43 18.07 -5.75
N GLU A 198 6.57 17.49 -5.42
CA GLU A 198 6.88 16.09 -5.69
C GLU A 198 6.28 15.14 -4.64
N ALA A 199 6.00 13.91 -5.07
CA ALA A 199 5.75 12.76 -4.20
C ALA A 199 6.73 11.65 -4.55
N ILE A 200 7.80 11.54 -3.77
CA ILE A 200 8.93 10.66 -4.07
C ILE A 200 8.97 9.42 -3.17
N THR A 201 9.58 8.38 -3.70
CA THR A 201 9.90 7.13 -2.99
C THR A 201 11.29 7.23 -2.37
N VAL A 202 11.40 6.95 -1.07
CA VAL A 202 12.68 6.99 -0.33
C VAL A 202 12.76 5.76 0.57
N SER A 203 13.95 5.44 1.09
CA SER A 203 14.15 4.40 2.10
C SER A 203 14.79 4.95 3.38
N SER A 204 14.44 4.38 4.52
CA SER A 204 15.01 4.76 5.84
C SER A 204 14.95 3.60 6.81
N PHE A 205 15.61 3.72 7.96
CA PHE A 205 15.67 2.65 8.96
C PHE A 205 14.26 2.26 9.43
N LYS A 206 14.04 0.95 9.61
CA LYS A 206 12.76 0.40 10.08
C LYS A 206 12.33 0.91 11.46
N THR A 207 13.26 1.49 12.22
CA THR A 207 13.03 2.12 13.52
C THR A 207 12.48 3.53 13.43
N TYR A 208 12.46 4.20 12.27
CA TYR A 208 11.78 5.50 12.16
C TYR A 208 10.28 5.35 12.45
N GLY A 209 9.65 6.40 12.98
CA GLY A 209 8.21 6.50 13.16
C GLY A 209 7.59 7.36 12.06
N PHE A 210 6.78 6.77 11.19
CA PHE A 210 6.05 7.49 10.13
C PHE A 210 4.54 7.23 10.21
N SER A 211 3.77 8.08 9.54
CA SER A 211 2.32 7.93 9.44
C SER A 211 1.96 6.75 8.53
N VAL A 212 0.73 6.25 8.69
CA VAL A 212 0.19 5.18 7.84
C VAL A 212 -1.13 5.63 7.23
N ARG A 213 -1.29 5.30 5.96
CA ARG A 213 -2.55 5.34 5.21
C ARG A 213 -2.94 3.92 4.88
N CYS A 214 -4.24 3.65 4.79
CA CYS A 214 -4.73 2.35 4.36
C CYS A 214 -5.34 2.45 2.98
N LEU A 215 -5.11 1.40 2.20
CA LEU A 215 -5.74 1.19 0.91
C LEU A 215 -6.71 0.01 1.03
N LYS A 216 -7.89 0.16 0.45
CA LYS A 216 -8.91 -0.89 0.48
C LYS A 216 -8.48 -2.04 -0.42
N ASP A 217 -8.67 -3.27 0.06
CA ASP A 217 -8.47 -4.46 -0.75
C ASP A 217 -9.42 -4.40 -1.94
N THR A 218 -8.88 -4.48 -3.14
CA THR A 218 -9.73 -4.65 -4.32
C THR A 218 -10.21 -6.08 -4.34
N SER A 219 -11.51 -6.28 -4.09
CA SER A 219 -12.18 -7.54 -4.38
C SER A 219 -12.24 -7.73 -5.90
N SER A 220 -11.13 -8.12 -6.51
CA SER A 220 -11.23 -8.96 -7.70
C SER A 220 -12.09 -10.14 -7.30
N ASN A 221 -13.10 -10.52 -8.08
CA ASN A 221 -13.83 -11.78 -7.94
C ASN A 221 -12.94 -13.00 -8.31
N VAL A 222 -11.69 -12.93 -7.90
CA VAL A 222 -10.70 -13.98 -7.83
C VAL A 222 -10.32 -13.95 -6.36
N ASN A 223 -10.64 -15.01 -5.62
CA ASN A 223 -10.06 -15.25 -4.30
C ASN A 223 -8.53 -15.35 -4.46
N ILE A 224 -7.85 -14.23 -4.59
CA ILE A 224 -6.41 -14.14 -4.39
C ILE A 224 -6.27 -14.10 -2.88
N ILE A 225 -6.29 -15.28 -2.28
CA ILE A 225 -5.69 -15.46 -0.96
C ILE A 225 -4.25 -15.02 -1.17
N ASP A 226 -3.84 -13.93 -0.53
CA ASP A 226 -2.48 -13.43 -0.62
C ASP A 226 -1.54 -14.40 0.09
N ASN A 227 -1.18 -15.42 -0.66
CA ASN A 227 -0.36 -16.52 -0.23
C ASN A 227 1.13 -16.21 -0.41
N SER A 228 1.54 -14.95 -0.64
CA SER A 228 2.95 -14.53 -0.55
C SER A 228 3.58 -14.87 0.80
N LYS A 229 2.75 -15.05 1.84
CA LYS A 229 3.16 -15.59 3.14
C LYS A 229 3.57 -17.06 3.11
N TYR A 230 3.11 -17.82 2.12
CA TYR A 230 3.23 -19.29 2.04
C TYR A 230 3.94 -19.80 0.77
N LEU A 231 4.02 -18.96 -0.27
CA LEU A 231 4.56 -19.31 -1.59
C LEU A 231 5.36 -18.14 -2.18
N ASN A 232 6.64 -18.36 -2.49
CA ASN A 232 7.49 -17.42 -3.22
C ASN A 232 7.85 -18.00 -4.60
N ILE A 233 7.67 -17.21 -5.67
CA ILE A 233 8.04 -17.59 -7.04
C ILE A 233 9.05 -16.58 -7.58
N TYR A 234 10.24 -17.05 -7.96
CA TYR A 234 11.34 -16.19 -8.42
C TYR A 234 12.27 -16.87 -9.43
N PRO A 235 12.98 -16.12 -10.29
CA PRO A 235 12.76 -14.69 -10.55
C PRO A 235 11.49 -14.47 -11.38
N THR A 236 10.91 -13.28 -11.28
CA THR A 236 9.78 -12.84 -12.13
C THR A 236 10.21 -12.60 -13.57
N LEU A 237 11.50 -12.29 -13.78
CA LEU A 237 12.18 -12.20 -15.07
C LEU A 237 13.17 -13.37 -15.16
N ALA A 238 12.87 -14.36 -15.99
CA ALA A 238 13.59 -15.63 -16.02
C ALA A 238 14.04 -16.01 -17.43
N THR A 239 15.19 -16.65 -17.55
CA THR A 239 15.75 -17.10 -18.84
C THR A 239 15.62 -18.61 -19.04
N THR A 240 15.92 -19.41 -18.03
CA THR A 240 15.92 -20.88 -18.17
C THR A 240 15.17 -21.60 -17.07
N GLN A 241 14.98 -20.96 -15.92
CA GLN A 241 14.42 -21.62 -14.75
C GLN A 241 13.70 -20.63 -13.83
N ILE A 242 12.70 -21.15 -13.10
CA ILE A 242 12.08 -20.48 -11.94
C ILE A 242 12.17 -21.39 -10.72
N TYR A 243 12.10 -20.78 -9.56
CA TYR A 243 12.10 -21.40 -8.25
C TYR A 243 10.76 -21.11 -7.58
N ILE A 244 10.22 -22.13 -6.92
CA ILE A 244 8.99 -22.05 -6.15
C ILE A 244 9.26 -22.61 -4.77
N ASP A 245 9.24 -21.73 -3.76
CA ASP A 245 9.43 -22.09 -2.36
C ASP A 245 8.09 -22.06 -1.64
N TYR A 246 7.73 -23.16 -0.96
CA TYR A 246 6.58 -23.20 -0.06
C TYR A 246 6.84 -24.04 1.18
N LYS A 247 6.17 -23.69 2.28
CA LYS A 247 6.45 -24.24 3.63
C LYS A 247 5.39 -25.18 4.19
N GLU A 248 4.30 -25.43 3.47
CA GLU A 248 3.21 -26.29 3.94
C GLU A 248 3.25 -27.72 3.35
N ILE A 249 2.67 -28.67 4.08
CA ILE A 249 2.52 -30.07 3.64
C ILE A 249 1.19 -30.20 2.86
N GLU A 250 1.12 -29.58 1.69
CA GLU A 250 0.01 -29.77 0.73
C GLU A 250 0.58 -30.10 -0.66
N ARG A 251 -0.12 -30.95 -1.41
CA ARG A 251 0.22 -31.21 -2.82
C ARG A 251 -0.21 -30.02 -3.66
N LEU A 252 0.75 -29.36 -4.31
CA LEU A 252 0.50 -28.23 -5.18
C LEU A 252 0.73 -28.60 -6.65
N ASN A 253 -0.11 -28.04 -7.51
CA ASN A 253 0.01 -28.13 -8.96
C ASN A 253 0.43 -26.79 -9.54
N LEU A 254 1.53 -26.78 -10.29
CA LEU A 254 1.98 -25.68 -11.11
C LEU A 254 1.41 -25.81 -12.52
N THR A 255 0.94 -24.71 -13.10
CA THR A 255 0.62 -24.59 -14.52
C THR A 255 1.10 -23.25 -15.06
N ILE A 256 1.74 -23.23 -16.23
CA ILE A 256 2.16 -22.01 -16.91
C ILE A 256 1.30 -21.82 -18.17
N TYR A 257 0.66 -20.66 -18.29
CA TYR A 257 -0.14 -20.29 -19.46
C TYR A 257 0.52 -19.15 -20.23
N ASN A 258 0.42 -19.16 -21.56
CA ASN A 258 0.76 -17.98 -22.36
C ASN A 258 -0.38 -16.94 -22.32
N VAL A 259 -0.18 -15.77 -22.95
CA VAL A 259 -1.17 -14.66 -22.95
C VAL A 259 -2.50 -15.00 -23.64
N VAL A 260 -2.56 -16.06 -24.45
CA VAL A 260 -3.82 -16.52 -25.08
C VAL A 260 -4.49 -17.64 -24.28
N GLY A 261 -3.97 -17.97 -23.10
CA GLY A 261 -4.54 -19.00 -22.20
C GLY A 261 -4.15 -20.45 -22.55
N LYS A 262 -3.21 -20.67 -23.47
CA LYS A 262 -2.70 -22.02 -23.78
C LYS A 262 -1.78 -22.50 -22.67
N CYS A 263 -2.00 -23.72 -22.17
CA CYS A 263 -1.11 -24.39 -21.23
C CYS A 263 0.23 -24.75 -21.90
N MET A 264 1.33 -24.33 -21.27
CA MET A 264 2.71 -24.49 -21.76
C MET A 264 3.50 -25.50 -20.92
N LEU A 265 3.21 -25.58 -19.62
CA LEU A 265 3.86 -26.47 -18.67
C LEU A 265 2.87 -26.80 -17.56
N GLN A 266 2.83 -28.07 -17.13
CA GLN A 266 2.13 -28.49 -15.92
C GLN A 266 3.02 -29.43 -15.11
N LYS A 267 3.10 -29.24 -13.79
CA LYS A 267 3.97 -30.04 -12.91
C LYS A 267 3.45 -30.07 -11.48
N GLU A 268 3.54 -31.22 -10.83
CA GLU A 268 3.33 -31.35 -9.38
C GLU A 268 4.58 -30.85 -8.61
N LEU A 269 4.35 -30.11 -7.53
CA LEU A 269 5.41 -29.57 -6.68
C LEU A 269 5.63 -30.46 -5.45
N ASN A 270 6.89 -30.54 -5.01
CA ASN A 270 7.30 -31.22 -3.78
C ASN A 270 7.47 -30.20 -2.65
N ASN A 271 7.28 -30.59 -1.38
CA ASN A 271 7.45 -29.67 -0.26
C ASN A 271 8.84 -29.03 -0.25
N GLY A 272 8.89 -27.73 0.07
CA GLY A 272 10.12 -26.95 0.08
C GLY A 272 10.40 -26.24 -1.25
N SER A 273 11.66 -26.26 -1.68
CA SER A 273 12.12 -25.53 -2.87
C SER A 273 12.03 -26.39 -4.12
N ASN A 274 11.38 -25.86 -5.16
CA ASN A 274 11.19 -26.52 -6.45
C ASN A 274 11.86 -25.73 -7.56
N LYS A 275 12.81 -26.36 -8.24
CA LYS A 275 13.38 -25.83 -9.49
C LYS A 275 12.56 -26.32 -10.69
N ILE A 276 12.09 -25.37 -11.50
CA ILE A 276 11.29 -25.60 -12.70
C ILE A 276 12.08 -25.10 -13.90
N ASP A 277 12.38 -26.01 -14.84
CA ASP A 277 12.98 -25.66 -16.12
C ASP A 277 11.91 -25.08 -17.06
N ILE A 278 12.21 -23.92 -17.63
CA ILE A 278 11.38 -23.20 -18.60
C ILE A 278 12.19 -22.85 -19.86
N SER A 279 13.36 -23.45 -20.09
CA SER A 279 14.20 -23.19 -21.26
C SER A 279 13.49 -23.48 -22.59
N PHE A 280 12.50 -24.37 -22.58
CA PHE A 280 11.75 -24.80 -23.76
C PHE A 280 10.55 -23.90 -24.12
N ILE A 281 10.12 -22.99 -23.23
CA ILE A 281 9.02 -22.07 -23.55
C ILE A 281 9.58 -20.82 -24.26
N PRO A 282 8.93 -20.31 -25.34
CA PRO A 282 9.41 -19.13 -26.07
C PRO A 282 9.52 -17.87 -25.19
N GLN A 283 10.30 -16.88 -25.64
CA GLN A 283 10.30 -15.54 -25.03
C GLN A 283 8.90 -14.93 -25.03
N GLY A 284 8.53 -14.25 -23.94
CA GLY A 284 7.22 -13.61 -23.81
C GLY A 284 6.69 -13.51 -22.39
N ILE A 285 5.42 -13.09 -22.29
CA ILE A 285 4.72 -12.95 -21.02
C ILE A 285 3.88 -14.21 -20.77
N TYR A 286 3.94 -14.69 -19.53
CA TYR A 286 3.22 -15.87 -19.08
C TYR A 286 2.52 -15.61 -17.75
N VAL A 287 1.49 -16.41 -17.47
CA VAL A 287 0.84 -16.50 -16.17
C VAL A 287 1.22 -17.82 -15.54
N ILE A 288 1.92 -17.75 -14.40
CA ILE A 288 2.14 -18.89 -13.53
C ILE A 288 0.91 -19.02 -12.63
N LYS A 289 0.28 -20.19 -12.65
CA LYS A 289 -0.80 -20.58 -11.75
C LYS A 289 -0.29 -21.68 -10.83
N VAL A 290 -0.40 -21.49 -9.52
CA VAL A 290 -0.15 -22.55 -8.52
C VAL A 290 -1.45 -22.81 -7.79
N SER A 291 -1.92 -24.06 -7.80
CA SER A 291 -3.20 -24.44 -7.20
C SER A 291 -3.05 -25.59 -6.24
N SER A 292 -3.77 -25.51 -5.13
CA SER A 292 -4.00 -26.60 -4.19
C SER A 292 -5.43 -27.15 -4.33
N THR A 293 -5.87 -27.98 -3.40
CA THR A 293 -7.26 -28.43 -3.34
C THR A 293 -8.25 -27.30 -3.05
N ASN A 294 -7.82 -26.28 -2.30
CA ASN A 294 -8.70 -25.25 -1.75
C ASN A 294 -8.38 -23.83 -2.23
N TRP A 295 -7.22 -23.61 -2.84
CA TRP A 295 -6.80 -22.27 -3.25
C TRP A 295 -6.04 -22.26 -4.58
N THR A 296 -5.91 -21.06 -5.16
CA THR A 296 -5.15 -20.81 -6.38
C THR A 296 -4.45 -19.46 -6.29
N ILE A 297 -3.20 -19.42 -6.73
CA ILE A 297 -2.38 -18.21 -6.86
C ILE A 297 -2.02 -18.03 -8.33
N GLN A 298 -1.95 -16.78 -8.77
CA GLN A 298 -1.45 -16.42 -10.09
C GLN A 298 -0.37 -15.35 -9.99
N GLN A 299 0.71 -15.51 -10.75
CA GLN A 299 1.81 -14.55 -10.83
C GLN A 299 2.25 -14.38 -12.28
N LYS A 300 2.59 -13.14 -12.64
CA LYS A 300 3.18 -12.83 -13.95
C LYS A 300 4.63 -13.33 -14.02
N LEU A 301 4.98 -13.96 -15.13
CA LEU A 301 6.33 -14.35 -15.52
C LEU A 301 6.70 -13.66 -16.83
N ILE A 302 7.92 -13.11 -16.90
CA ILE A 302 8.52 -12.61 -18.12
C ILE A 302 9.67 -13.55 -18.49
N LYS A 303 9.57 -14.20 -19.65
CA LYS A 303 10.61 -15.07 -20.20
C LYS A 303 11.46 -14.29 -21.20
N GLU A 304 12.75 -14.16 -20.88
CA GLU A 304 13.81 -13.67 -21.77
C GLU A 304 14.56 -14.78 -22.47
#